data_AF-W8ZJ65-F1
#
_entry.id   AF-W8ZJ65-F1
#
_cell.length_a   1.000
_cell.length_b   1.000
_cell.length_c   1.000
_cell.angle_alpha   90.00
_cell.angle_beta   90.00
_cell.angle_gamma   90.00
#
_symmetry.space_group_name_H-M   'P 1'
#
loop_
_entity.id
_entity.type
_entity.pdbx_description
1 polymer ?
#
loop_
_entity_poly.entity_id
_entity_poly.type
_entity_poly.pdbx_seq_one_letter_code
_entity_poly.pdbx_strand_id
1 'polypeptide(L)' 'MKMYVGAKELRLVGKAWEIRHTLRKLSRGAGRPDDKSLEKFLARRS' A
#
# COMPACT_ATOMS: atom_id res chain seq x y z
N MET A 1 2.06 -13.21 -4.07
CA MET A 1 2.51 -11.91 -3.51
C MET A 1 2.73 -11.95 -1.99
N LYS A 2 3.85 -11.43 -1.47
CA LYS A 2 4.08 -11.11 -0.05
C LYS A 2 4.19 -9.59 0.14
N MET A 3 3.66 -9.08 1.26
CA MET A 3 3.71 -7.66 1.60
C MET A 3 4.33 -7.49 2.98
N TYR A 4 5.36 -6.66 3.06
CA TYR A 4 6.05 -6.32 4.29
C TYR A 4 5.78 -4.86 4.63
N VAL A 5 5.43 -4.62 5.88
CA VAL A 5 5.17 -3.27 6.40
C VAL A 5 6.36 -2.94 7.30
N GLY A 6 7.20 -2.03 6.83
CA GLY A 6 8.25 -1.41 7.64
C GLY A 6 7.75 -0.12 8.29
N ALA A 7 8.55 0.47 9.17
CA ALA A 7 8.16 1.67 9.90
C ALA A 7 7.87 2.88 8.99
N LYS A 8 8.54 2.98 7.83
CA LYS A 8 8.38 4.10 6.88
C LYS A 8 8.11 3.66 5.44
N GLU A 9 8.08 2.36 5.19
CA GLU A 9 8.01 1.82 3.84
C GLU A 9 7.12 0.57 3.77
N LEU A 10 6.57 0.34 2.58
CA LEU A 10 5.80 -0.85 2.26
C LEU A 10 6.48 -1.57 1.11
N ARG A 11 6.91 -2.82 1.34
CA ARG A 11 7.58 -3.64 0.33
C ARG A 11 6.65 -4.71 -0.19
N LEU A 12 6.45 -4.74 -1.50
CA LEU A 12 5.68 -5.77 -2.21
C LEU A 12 6.63 -6.70 -2.97
N VAL A 13 6.59 -7.99 -2.67
CA VAL A 13 7.45 -9.01 -3.28
C VAL A 13 6.60 -10.09 -3.93
N GLY A 14 6.63 -10.21 -5.25
CA GLY A 14 5.82 -11.17 -6.00
C GLY A 14 5.96 -11.01 -7.51
N LYS A 15 5.09 -11.66 -8.28
CA LYS A 15 5.08 -11.54 -9.74
C LYS A 15 4.69 -10.10 -10.11
N ALA A 16 5.29 -9.57 -11.17
CA ALA A 16 5.11 -8.17 -11.57
C ALA A 16 3.63 -7.78 -11.78
N TRP A 17 2.81 -8.69 -12.32
CA TRP A 17 1.39 -8.44 -12.51
C TRP A 17 0.63 -8.33 -11.17
N GLU A 18 0.99 -9.12 -10.17
CA GLU A 18 0.40 -9.05 -8.83
C GLU A 18 0.74 -7.72 -8.16
N ILE A 19 1.97 -7.22 -8.36
CA ILE A 19 2.45 -5.94 -7.81
C ILE A 19 1.63 -4.81 -8.41
N ARG A 20 1.52 -4.75 -9.73
CA ARG A 20 0.72 -3.74 -10.42
C ARG A 20 -0.75 -3.80 -9.99
N HIS A 21 -1.33 -4.98 -9.88
CA HIS A 21 -2.71 -5.14 -9.45
C HIS A 21 -2.93 -4.63 -8.01
N THR A 22 -2.01 -4.95 -7.10
CA THR A 22 -2.07 -4.52 -5.69
C THR A 22 -1.89 -3.00 -5.56
N LEU A 23 -0.92 -2.41 -6.26
CA LEU A 23 -0.73 -0.96 -6.30
C LEU A 23 -1.96 -0.24 -6.85
N ARG A 24 -2.57 -0.76 -7.92
CA ARG A 24 -3.83 -0.22 -8.46
C ARG A 24 -4.97 -0.32 -7.46
N LYS A 25 -5.07 -1.41 -6.68
CA LYS A 25 -6.11 -1.56 -5.64
C LYS A 25 -5.92 -0.54 -4.51
N LEU A 26 -4.67 -0.36 -4.05
CA LEU A 26 -4.32 0.65 -3.05
C LEU A 26 -4.63 2.07 -3.57
N SER A 27 -4.35 2.33 -4.84
CA SER A 27 -4.63 3.60 -5.52
C SER A 27 -6.13 3.83 -5.81
N ARG A 28 -6.92 2.79 -6.12
CA ARG A 28 -8.39 2.92 -6.31
C ARG A 28 -9.12 3.13 -4.99
N GLY A 29 -8.62 2.54 -3.91
CA GLY A 29 -8.98 2.95 -2.56
C GLY A 29 -8.63 4.41 -2.28
N ALA A 30 -7.81 5.07 -3.13
CA ALA A 30 -7.25 6.40 -2.95
C ALA A 30 -8.02 7.61 -3.51
N GLY A 31 -9.24 7.43 -4.04
CA GLY A 31 -10.07 8.49 -4.65
C GLY A 31 -10.69 9.56 -3.71
N ARG A 32 -10.10 9.83 -2.54
CA ARG A 32 -10.46 10.95 -1.65
C ARG A 32 -9.14 11.54 -1.13
N PRO A 33 -8.83 12.81 -1.46
CA PRO A 33 -7.54 13.42 -1.17
C PRO A 33 -7.24 13.58 0.34
N ASP A 34 -8.28 13.68 1.18
CA ASP A 34 -8.11 14.00 2.61
C ASP A 34 -7.77 12.82 3.54
N ASP A 35 -7.84 11.57 3.09
CA ASP A 35 -7.83 10.42 4.01
C ASP A 35 -6.55 9.58 4.00
N LYS A 36 -5.52 9.97 3.23
CA LYS A 36 -4.59 8.98 2.64
C LYS A 36 -3.15 9.41 2.56
N SER A 37 -2.56 9.69 3.71
CA SER A 37 -1.11 9.57 3.82
C SER A 37 -0.74 8.08 3.95
N LEU A 38 0.30 7.63 3.25
CA LEU A 38 0.96 6.34 3.51
C LEU A 38 1.24 6.20 5.02
N GLU A 39 1.60 7.30 5.67
CA GLU A 39 1.81 7.35 7.12
C GLU A 39 0.55 6.97 7.90
N LYS A 40 -0.64 7.37 7.47
CA LYS A 40 -1.90 7.00 8.15
C LYS A 40 -2.19 5.51 8.01
N PHE A 41 -1.85 4.92 6.86
CA PHE A 41 -1.97 3.49 6.65
C PHE A 41 -0.98 2.68 7.49
N LEU A 42 0.26 3.18 7.61
CA LEU A 42 1.29 2.59 8.48
C LEU A 42 0.89 2.70 9.95
N ALA A 43 0.46 3.89 10.39
CA ALA A 43 0.06 4.17 11.77
C ALA A 43 -1.18 3.38 12.22
N ARG A 44 -2.09 3.02 11.31
CA ARG A 44 -3.28 2.21 11.64
C ARG A 44 -2.95 0.72 11.88
N ARG A 45 -1.76 0.26 11.51
CA ARG A 45 -1.38 -1.15 11.56
C ARG A 45 -0.28 -1.49 12.58
N SER A 46 0.39 -0.46 13.12
CA SER A 46 1.33 -0.55 14.24
C SER A 46 0.60 -0.57 15.57
#